data_AF-A0A2J7RHJ5-F1
#
_entry.id   AF-A0A2J7RHJ5-F1
#
_cell.length_a   1.000
_cell.length_b   1.000
_cell.length_c   1.000
_cell.angle_alpha   90.00
_cell.angle_beta   90.00
_cell.angle_gamma   90.00
#
_symmetry.space_group_name_H-M   'P 1'
#
loop_
_entity.id
_entity.type
_entity.pdbx_description
1 polymer ?
#
loop_
_entity_poly.entity_id
_entity_poly.type
_entity_poly.pdbx_seq_one_letter_code
_entity_poly.pdbx_strand_id
1 'polypeptide(L)'
;MQHLKQDSASDISELPVLNVTAQMVLLCAWRTVKEVSLFLGELSEQAPISSAEDSDECHGKSLLTEEQVLTIGSHLAMLLVETKHRGAFEQAYVGFCKLCGRLWRHPSARLHNLPRLWMKELMDIITWGKGTKLCATRRSAGLPFMVQAFLTTELQVGGNTSCFRQSMAALLELADVTDNRAGARRSINAISGTATEDSVGNSTASDPSNIAENFKILYVSTESSDCVDTVEARIHALNILRSLFRHSVLGESVTPYIAQGVIVAIQGFKGKTWAERNSATLLFSALVTRIFGVHRSREELSIRNRMTGRIFFLRYPSLYEFLLEELKEAIASMEECYSSLQPGLFPVLLLLSRLYPSSLEGTDSNLQDRGEMHTNL
;
A
#
# COMPACT_ATOMS: atom_id res chain seq x y z
N MET A 1 34.94 31.75 -72.65
CA MET A 1 36.30 31.38 -72.20
C MET A 1 36.15 30.14 -71.35
N GLN A 2 36.82 29.06 -71.75
CA GLN A 2 36.80 27.70 -71.17
C GLN A 2 37.00 27.73 -69.64
N HIS A 3 36.41 26.85 -68.83
CA HIS A 3 36.73 25.41 -68.79
C HIS A 3 35.66 24.58 -68.05
N LEU A 4 35.35 23.41 -68.63
CA LEU A 4 34.80 22.24 -67.95
C LEU A 4 35.84 21.59 -67.03
N LYS A 5 35.38 21.06 -65.89
CA LYS A 5 35.84 19.81 -65.23
C LYS A 5 34.65 19.29 -64.40
N GLN A 6 33.87 18.34 -64.91
CA GLN A 6 34.07 16.88 -64.88
C GLN A 6 33.52 16.28 -63.58
N ASP A 7 32.37 15.61 -63.73
CA ASP A 7 31.72 14.78 -62.72
C ASP A 7 32.66 13.69 -62.18
N SER A 8 32.65 13.48 -60.87
CA SER A 8 32.99 12.20 -60.25
C SER A 8 31.86 11.79 -59.32
N ALA A 9 31.12 10.76 -59.74
CA ALA A 9 30.10 10.09 -58.95
C ALA A 9 30.74 9.38 -57.75
N SER A 10 30.34 9.76 -56.53
CA SER A 10 30.06 8.85 -55.41
C SER A 10 29.80 9.68 -54.15
N ASP A 11 28.55 10.04 -53.88
CA ASP A 11 28.11 10.22 -52.48
C ASP A 11 26.85 9.41 -52.28
N ILE A 12 27.10 8.14 -51.98
CA ILE A 12 26.11 7.22 -51.44
C ILE A 12 25.73 7.75 -50.06
N SER A 13 24.58 8.41 -49.99
CA SER A 13 23.74 8.52 -48.81
C SER A 13 24.48 8.82 -47.50
N GLU A 14 24.73 10.10 -47.20
CA GLU A 14 24.64 10.53 -45.80
C GLU A 14 23.18 10.38 -45.37
N LEU A 15 22.84 9.18 -44.88
CA LEU A 15 21.65 9.00 -44.05
C LEU A 15 21.73 10.07 -42.95
N PRO A 16 20.71 10.92 -42.78
CA PRO A 16 20.76 11.96 -41.76
C PRO A 16 21.02 11.27 -40.43
N VAL A 17 22.16 11.55 -39.81
CA VAL A 17 22.50 11.02 -38.49
C VAL A 17 21.37 11.46 -37.57
N LEU A 18 20.51 10.51 -37.20
CA LEU A 18 19.36 10.79 -36.36
C LEU A 18 19.93 11.30 -35.03
N ASN A 19 19.78 12.59 -34.75
CA ASN A 19 20.24 13.17 -33.50
C ASN A 19 19.40 12.60 -32.35
N VAL A 20 19.82 11.45 -31.82
CA VAL A 20 19.15 10.75 -30.72
C VAL A 20 19.31 11.60 -29.47
N THR A 21 18.22 12.23 -29.05
CA THR A 21 18.19 13.00 -27.80
C THR A 21 17.96 12.07 -26.62
N ALA A 22 18.42 12.46 -25.43
CA ALA A 22 18.10 11.77 -24.18
C ALA A 22 16.58 11.65 -23.96
N GLN A 23 15.79 12.62 -24.45
CA GLN A 23 14.33 12.58 -24.39
C GLN A 23 13.74 11.48 -25.28
N MET A 24 14.29 11.26 -26.48
CA MET A 24 13.86 10.17 -27.36
C MET A 24 14.14 8.81 -26.73
N VAL A 25 15.33 8.62 -26.14
CA VAL A 25 15.68 7.38 -25.44
C VAL A 25 14.72 7.14 -24.26
N LEU A 26 14.46 8.17 -23.46
CA LEU A 26 13.52 8.08 -22.34
C LEU A 26 12.10 7.73 -22.81
N LEU A 27 11.63 8.36 -23.89
CA LEU A 27 10.32 8.10 -24.50
C LEU A 27 10.18 6.65 -24.97
N CYS A 28 11.18 6.14 -25.69
CA CYS A 28 11.20 4.75 -26.14
C CYS A 28 11.24 3.79 -24.95
N ALA A 29 12.12 4.04 -23.96
CA ALA A 29 12.27 3.19 -22.78
C ALA A 29 10.94 3.05 -22.00
N TRP A 30 10.26 4.15 -21.68
CA TRP A 30 9.01 4.04 -20.92
C TRP A 30 7.87 3.43 -21.74
N ARG A 31 7.81 3.67 -23.06
CA ARG A 31 6.85 3.01 -23.94
C ARG A 31 7.08 1.50 -23.99
N THR A 32 8.34 1.06 -24.10
CA THR A 32 8.69 -0.36 -24.03
C THR A 32 8.25 -0.97 -22.71
N VAL A 33 8.54 -0.33 -21.57
CA VAL A 33 8.10 -0.81 -20.24
C VAL A 33 6.58 -0.92 -20.17
N LYS A 34 5.85 0.06 -20.70
CA LYS A 34 4.38 0.02 -20.77
C LYS A 34 3.89 -1.18 -21.57
N GLU A 35 4.31 -1.34 -22.82
CA GLU A 35 3.80 -2.40 -23.69
C GLU A 35 4.21 -3.79 -23.20
N VAL A 36 5.45 -3.96 -22.70
CA VAL A 36 5.91 -5.22 -22.11
C VAL A 36 5.10 -5.57 -20.86
N SER A 37 4.86 -4.61 -19.97
CA SER A 37 4.08 -4.85 -18.74
C SER A 37 2.65 -5.31 -19.05
N LEU A 38 2.00 -4.67 -20.03
CA LEU A 38 0.65 -5.02 -20.45
C LEU A 38 0.62 -6.40 -21.13
N PHE A 39 1.58 -6.66 -22.00
CA PHE A 39 1.72 -7.95 -22.67
C PHE A 39 1.93 -9.10 -21.68
N LEU A 40 2.88 -8.95 -20.75
CA LEU A 40 3.15 -9.98 -19.72
C LEU A 40 1.94 -10.18 -18.80
N GLY A 41 1.18 -9.12 -18.51
CA GLY A 41 -0.07 -9.20 -17.78
C GLY A 41 -1.12 -10.04 -18.51
N GLU A 42 -1.36 -9.75 -19.80
CA GLU A 42 -2.31 -10.52 -20.63
C GLU A 42 -1.87 -11.97 -20.81
N LEU A 43 -0.58 -12.18 -21.06
CA LEU A 43 0.01 -13.51 -21.17
C LEU A 43 -0.20 -14.31 -19.88
N SER A 44 0.05 -13.69 -18.71
CA SER A 44 -0.15 -14.35 -17.41
C SER A 44 -1.62 -14.68 -17.11
N GLU A 45 -2.55 -13.86 -17.60
CA GLU A 45 -3.98 -14.05 -17.34
C GLU A 45 -4.58 -15.15 -18.22
N GLN A 46 -4.20 -15.21 -19.50
CA GLN A 46 -4.85 -16.06 -20.50
C GLN A 46 -4.08 -17.34 -20.85
N ALA A 47 -2.76 -17.35 -20.73
CA ALA A 47 -1.96 -18.48 -21.18
C ALA A 47 -2.16 -19.72 -20.28
N PRO A 48 -2.27 -20.93 -20.87
CA PRO A 48 -2.23 -22.16 -20.10
C PRO A 48 -0.88 -22.33 -19.41
N ILE A 49 -0.89 -22.56 -18.09
CA ILE A 49 0.30 -22.81 -17.28
C ILE A 49 0.46 -24.32 -17.10
N SER A 50 1.67 -24.86 -17.31
CA SER A 50 1.97 -26.28 -17.12
C SER A 50 1.65 -26.69 -15.69
N SER A 51 0.80 -27.70 -15.50
CA SER A 51 0.70 -28.37 -14.21
C SER A 51 1.62 -29.59 -14.20
N ALA A 52 2.13 -29.97 -13.03
CA ALA A 52 2.97 -31.16 -12.88
C ALA A 52 2.21 -32.48 -13.20
N GLU A 53 0.89 -32.42 -13.37
CA GLU A 53 0.01 -33.56 -13.64
C GLU A 53 -0.26 -33.76 -15.15
N ASP A 54 0.18 -32.84 -16.01
CA ASP A 54 -0.07 -32.88 -17.47
C ASP A 54 0.88 -33.83 -18.24
N SER A 55 1.46 -34.83 -17.58
CA SER A 55 2.38 -35.79 -18.23
C SER A 55 1.69 -36.82 -19.13
N ASP A 56 0.35 -36.92 -19.10
CA ASP A 56 -0.39 -37.87 -19.93
C ASP A 56 -0.91 -37.23 -21.23
N GLU A 57 -0.49 -37.85 -22.32
CA GLU A 57 -0.78 -37.53 -23.72
C GLU A 57 -2.28 -37.21 -23.95
N CYS A 58 -2.64 -35.95 -24.22
CA CYS A 58 -3.67 -35.50 -25.20
C CYS A 58 -4.21 -34.06 -24.95
N HIS A 59 -3.89 -33.37 -23.85
CA HIS A 59 -4.49 -32.06 -23.57
C HIS A 59 -3.49 -30.90 -23.52
N GLY A 60 -3.58 -30.03 -24.54
CA GLY A 60 -3.08 -28.64 -24.56
C GLY A 60 -1.62 -28.43 -24.18
N LYS A 61 -0.74 -28.17 -25.16
CA LYS A 61 0.61 -27.68 -24.88
C LYS A 61 0.53 -26.44 -23.99
N SER A 62 0.92 -26.57 -22.73
CA SER A 62 1.11 -25.45 -21.81
C SER A 62 2.04 -24.43 -22.43
N LEU A 63 1.62 -23.16 -22.46
CA LEU A 63 2.41 -22.08 -23.06
C LEU A 63 3.38 -21.46 -22.05
N LEU A 64 2.99 -21.43 -20.76
CA LEU A 64 3.82 -20.92 -19.68
C LEU A 64 4.23 -22.03 -18.73
N THR A 65 5.50 -22.05 -18.33
CA THR A 65 5.96 -22.84 -17.18
C THR A 65 5.78 -22.03 -15.90
N GLU A 66 5.76 -22.71 -14.74
CA GLU A 66 5.69 -22.00 -13.46
C GLU A 66 6.91 -21.10 -13.21
N GLU A 67 8.10 -21.51 -13.64
CA GLU A 67 9.31 -20.67 -13.57
C GLU A 67 9.16 -19.36 -14.36
N GLN A 68 8.53 -19.42 -15.53
CA GLN A 68 8.23 -18.23 -16.31
C GLN A 68 7.23 -17.33 -15.58
N VAL A 69 6.21 -17.89 -14.93
CA VAL A 69 5.25 -17.14 -14.10
C VAL A 69 5.96 -16.41 -12.96
N LEU A 70 6.88 -17.10 -12.26
CA LEU A 70 7.70 -16.51 -11.20
C LEU A 70 8.57 -15.37 -11.74
N THR A 71 9.22 -15.59 -12.90
CA THR A 71 10.06 -14.59 -13.58
C THR A 71 9.25 -13.35 -13.99
N ILE A 72 8.04 -13.53 -14.52
CA ILE A 72 7.13 -12.43 -14.85
C ILE A 72 6.74 -11.66 -13.58
N GLY A 73 6.38 -12.37 -12.51
CA GLY A 73 6.04 -11.77 -11.23
C GLY A 73 7.17 -10.91 -10.68
N SER A 74 8.39 -11.43 -10.68
CA SER A 74 9.58 -10.69 -10.24
C SER A 74 9.86 -9.48 -11.13
N HIS A 75 9.79 -9.62 -12.45
CA HIS A 75 9.98 -8.51 -13.37
C HIS A 75 9.00 -7.36 -13.12
N LEU A 76 7.71 -7.66 -13.00
CA LEU A 76 6.67 -6.66 -12.74
C LEU A 76 6.82 -6.03 -11.34
N ALA A 77 7.17 -6.81 -10.32
CA ALA A 77 7.44 -6.32 -8.98
C ALA A 77 8.66 -5.38 -8.95
N MET A 78 9.75 -5.74 -9.62
CA MET A 78 10.93 -4.89 -9.74
C MET A 78 10.60 -3.57 -10.43
N LEU A 79 9.78 -3.59 -11.50
CA LEU A 79 9.30 -2.36 -12.14
C LEU A 79 8.49 -1.50 -11.16
N LEU A 80 7.64 -2.08 -10.31
CA LEU A 80 6.88 -1.35 -9.30
C LEU A 80 7.78 -0.72 -8.22
N VAL A 81 8.83 -1.43 -7.79
CA VAL A 81 9.68 -0.95 -6.68
C VAL A 81 10.76 0.04 -7.15
N GLU A 82 11.32 -0.14 -8.35
CA GLU A 82 12.48 0.64 -8.80
C GLU A 82 12.14 1.77 -9.78
N THR A 83 11.03 1.67 -10.52
CA THR A 83 10.72 2.64 -11.58
C THR A 83 10.20 3.95 -11.01
N LYS A 84 10.79 5.07 -11.45
CA LYS A 84 10.39 6.41 -11.01
C LYS A 84 9.31 7.05 -11.88
N HIS A 85 9.22 6.64 -13.15
CA HIS A 85 8.27 7.23 -14.08
C HIS A 85 6.86 6.71 -13.79
N ARG A 86 5.96 7.61 -13.37
CA ARG A 86 4.59 7.26 -12.98
C ARG A 86 3.84 6.46 -14.03
N GLY A 87 3.85 6.93 -15.28
CA GLY A 87 3.18 6.23 -16.37
C GLY A 87 3.78 4.86 -16.69
N ALA A 88 4.97 4.52 -16.20
CA ALA A 88 5.57 3.20 -16.41
C ALA A 88 5.17 2.22 -15.29
N PHE A 89 5.34 2.59 -14.02
CA PHE A 89 4.94 1.71 -12.91
C PHE A 89 3.41 1.54 -12.83
N GLU A 90 2.60 2.51 -13.28
CA GLU A 90 1.14 2.34 -13.34
C GLU A 90 0.73 1.24 -14.35
N GLN A 91 1.53 1.00 -15.39
CA GLN A 91 1.26 -0.07 -16.36
C GLN A 91 1.81 -1.41 -15.87
N ALA A 92 2.96 -1.40 -15.19
CA ALA A 92 3.43 -2.56 -14.41
C ALA A 92 2.38 -2.99 -13.38
N TYR A 93 1.73 -2.04 -12.69
CA TYR A 93 0.63 -2.31 -11.76
C TYR A 93 -0.55 -3.02 -12.44
N VAL A 94 -0.96 -2.58 -13.65
CA VAL A 94 -2.03 -3.24 -14.40
C VAL A 94 -1.66 -4.68 -14.75
N GLY A 95 -0.45 -4.90 -15.27
CA GLY A 95 0.04 -6.25 -15.57
C GLY A 95 0.14 -7.14 -14.34
N PHE A 96 0.62 -6.58 -13.22
CA PHE A 96 0.76 -7.29 -11.96
C PHE A 96 -0.59 -7.65 -11.33
N CYS A 97 -1.62 -6.78 -11.46
CA CYS A 97 -2.98 -7.10 -11.06
C CYS A 97 -3.54 -8.31 -11.83
N LYS A 98 -3.33 -8.36 -13.15
CA LYS A 98 -3.76 -9.51 -13.99
C LYS A 98 -3.12 -10.81 -13.52
N LEU A 99 -1.80 -10.81 -13.30
CA LEU A 99 -1.07 -11.95 -12.75
C LEU A 99 -1.61 -12.37 -11.37
N CYS A 100 -1.67 -11.45 -10.40
CA CYS A 100 -2.16 -11.76 -9.06
C CYS A 100 -3.60 -12.31 -9.08
N GLY A 101 -4.47 -11.68 -9.88
CA GLY A 101 -5.85 -12.12 -10.07
C GLY A 101 -5.95 -13.54 -10.60
N ARG A 102 -5.07 -13.93 -11.55
CA ARG A 102 -5.00 -15.31 -12.04
C ARG A 102 -4.52 -16.27 -10.96
N LEU A 103 -3.45 -15.91 -10.24
CA LEU A 103 -2.84 -16.75 -9.20
C LEU A 103 -3.84 -17.07 -8.08
N TRP A 104 -4.56 -16.08 -7.55
CA TRP A 104 -5.58 -16.30 -6.52
C TRP A 104 -6.69 -17.29 -6.93
N ARG A 105 -6.91 -17.48 -8.23
CA ARG A 105 -7.94 -18.39 -8.79
C ARG A 105 -7.33 -19.67 -9.36
N HIS A 106 -6.02 -19.85 -9.24
CA HIS A 106 -5.34 -20.98 -9.85
C HIS A 106 -5.62 -22.26 -9.05
N PRO A 107 -5.90 -23.41 -9.71
CA PRO A 107 -6.21 -24.67 -9.02
C PRO A 107 -5.00 -25.27 -8.29
N SER A 108 -3.78 -25.09 -8.83
CA SER A 108 -2.55 -25.49 -8.14
C SER A 108 -2.39 -24.70 -6.84
N ALA A 109 -2.38 -25.41 -5.71
CA ALA A 109 -2.18 -24.83 -4.38
C ALA A 109 -0.87 -24.02 -4.30
N ARG A 110 0.18 -24.47 -5.00
CA ARG A 110 1.47 -23.77 -5.06
C ARG A 110 1.32 -22.38 -5.66
N LEU A 111 0.73 -22.27 -6.85
CA LEU A 111 0.50 -21.00 -7.53
C LEU A 111 -0.54 -20.14 -6.80
N HIS A 112 -1.58 -20.75 -6.24
CA HIS A 112 -2.59 -20.07 -5.42
C HIS A 112 -1.98 -19.33 -4.22
N ASN A 113 -0.97 -19.92 -3.58
CA ASN A 113 -0.35 -19.36 -2.39
C ASN A 113 0.70 -18.28 -2.68
N LEU A 114 1.20 -18.15 -3.91
CA LEU A 114 2.26 -17.19 -4.27
C LEU A 114 1.93 -15.74 -3.86
N PRO A 115 0.74 -15.18 -4.15
CA PRO A 115 0.45 -13.80 -3.75
C PRO A 115 0.53 -13.56 -2.24
N ARG A 116 0.20 -14.57 -1.40
CA ARG A 116 0.34 -14.47 0.07
C ARG A 116 1.81 -14.45 0.48
N LEU A 117 2.61 -15.33 -0.10
CA LEU A 117 4.05 -15.40 0.16
C LEU A 117 4.76 -14.11 -0.25
N TRP A 118 4.44 -13.59 -1.42
CA TRP A 118 5.00 -12.34 -1.94
C TRP A 118 4.59 -11.12 -1.13
N MET A 119 3.33 -11.07 -0.67
CA MET A 119 2.88 -10.00 0.23
C MET A 119 3.59 -10.07 1.59
N LYS A 120 3.77 -11.27 2.15
CA LYS A 120 4.54 -11.46 3.39
C LYS A 120 5.98 -11.00 3.22
N GLU A 121 6.65 -11.44 2.15
CA GLU A 121 8.01 -11.02 1.82
C GLU A 121 8.12 -9.49 1.74
N LEU A 122 7.18 -8.84 1.05
CA LEU A 122 7.13 -7.40 0.93
C LEU A 122 6.97 -6.70 2.30
N MET A 123 6.10 -7.20 3.16
CA MET A 123 5.88 -6.65 4.50
C MET A 123 7.08 -6.85 5.43
N ASP A 124 7.77 -8.00 5.31
CA ASP A 124 9.04 -8.27 5.98
C ASP A 124 10.12 -7.27 5.53
N ILE A 125 10.20 -6.99 4.23
CA ILE A 125 11.14 -6.00 3.67
C ILE A 125 10.82 -4.60 4.19
N ILE A 126 9.56 -4.16 4.13
CA ILE A 126 9.14 -2.81 4.56
C ILE A 126 9.52 -2.53 6.02
N THR A 127 9.39 -3.55 6.85
CA THR A 127 9.47 -3.33 8.29
C THR A 127 10.84 -3.69 8.86
N TRP A 128 11.51 -4.75 8.38
CA TRP A 128 12.83 -5.18 8.88
C TRP A 128 13.98 -4.71 8.00
N GLY A 129 13.71 -4.29 6.76
CA GLY A 129 14.75 -3.73 5.91
C GLY A 129 15.78 -4.73 5.41
N LYS A 130 15.46 -6.04 5.39
CA LYS A 130 16.40 -7.07 4.93
C LYS A 130 16.81 -6.78 3.48
N GLY A 131 17.99 -6.17 3.32
CA GLY A 131 18.79 -6.04 2.09
C GLY A 131 18.22 -5.20 0.93
N THR A 132 17.27 -4.30 1.17
CA THR A 132 16.80 -3.38 0.12
C THR A 132 16.87 -1.94 0.56
N LYS A 133 17.42 -1.08 -0.30
CA LYS A 133 17.35 0.38 -0.14
C LYS A 133 15.97 0.90 -0.59
N LEU A 134 14.93 0.54 0.14
CA LEU A 134 13.66 1.27 0.04
C LEU A 134 13.91 2.73 0.43
N CYS A 135 13.13 3.66 -0.10
CA CYS A 135 13.28 5.07 0.29
C CYS A 135 11.92 5.66 0.50
N ALA A 136 11.63 5.92 1.77
CA ALA A 136 10.38 6.44 2.32
C ALA A 136 9.69 7.56 1.52
N THR A 137 10.44 8.46 0.86
CA THR A 137 9.86 9.72 0.34
C THR A 137 10.01 9.97 -1.17
N ARG A 138 10.88 9.26 -1.89
CA ARG A 138 11.10 9.50 -3.33
C ARG A 138 11.42 8.30 -4.23
N ARG A 139 11.82 7.13 -3.71
CA ARG A 139 12.12 5.95 -4.56
C ARG A 139 11.08 4.82 -4.48
N SER A 140 10.15 4.85 -3.53
CA SER A 140 9.17 3.78 -3.33
C SER A 140 7.74 4.14 -3.77
N ALA A 141 7.58 4.98 -4.80
CA ALA A 141 6.26 5.43 -5.24
C ALA A 141 5.34 4.28 -5.68
N GLY A 142 5.90 3.16 -6.15
CA GLY A 142 5.14 1.97 -6.55
C GLY A 142 4.99 0.88 -5.49
N LEU A 143 5.62 0.97 -4.30
CA LEU A 143 5.34 0.04 -3.19
C LEU A 143 3.85 0.02 -2.81
N PRO A 144 3.18 1.18 -2.65
CA PRO A 144 1.74 1.19 -2.38
C PRO A 144 0.92 0.54 -3.51
N PHE A 145 1.37 0.63 -4.76
CA PHE A 145 0.72 -0.03 -5.89
C PHE A 145 0.90 -1.55 -5.83
N MET A 146 2.07 -2.04 -5.45
CA MET A 146 2.31 -3.48 -5.25
C MET A 146 1.41 -4.05 -4.16
N VAL A 147 1.33 -3.38 -3.00
CA VAL A 147 0.41 -3.76 -1.92
C VAL A 147 -1.05 -3.71 -2.39
N GLN A 148 -1.44 -2.64 -3.10
CA GLN A 148 -2.79 -2.53 -3.67
C GLN A 148 -3.11 -3.68 -4.63
N ALA A 149 -2.17 -4.09 -5.48
CA ALA A 149 -2.41 -5.16 -6.43
C ALA A 149 -2.74 -6.47 -5.70
N PHE A 150 -1.97 -6.84 -4.68
CA PHE A 150 -2.28 -8.02 -3.86
C PHE A 150 -3.64 -7.94 -3.20
N LEU A 151 -3.90 -6.83 -2.50
CA LEU A 151 -5.09 -6.67 -1.67
C LEU A 151 -6.37 -6.52 -2.49
N THR A 152 -6.33 -5.76 -3.59
CA THR A 152 -7.50 -5.58 -4.45
C THR A 152 -7.86 -6.87 -5.19
N THR A 153 -6.86 -7.63 -5.66
CA THR A 153 -7.10 -8.86 -6.40
C THR A 153 -7.54 -10.01 -5.49
N GLU A 154 -7.09 -10.09 -4.22
CA GLU A 154 -7.61 -11.04 -3.24
C GLU A 154 -9.12 -10.83 -3.04
N LEU A 155 -9.54 -9.58 -2.82
CA LEU A 155 -10.94 -9.23 -2.57
C LEU A 155 -11.86 -9.56 -3.75
N GLN A 156 -11.34 -9.50 -4.99
CA GLN A 156 -12.12 -9.85 -6.18
C GLN A 156 -12.39 -11.36 -6.31
N VAL A 157 -11.62 -12.20 -5.63
CA VAL A 157 -11.76 -13.68 -5.71
C VAL A 157 -12.89 -14.15 -4.79
N GLY A 158 -13.19 -13.39 -3.74
CA GLY A 158 -14.12 -13.78 -2.69
C GLY A 158 -13.52 -14.84 -1.76
N GLY A 159 -14.17 -15.10 -0.63
CA GLY A 159 -13.72 -16.09 0.36
C GLY A 159 -12.86 -15.51 1.48
N ASN A 160 -11.75 -16.16 1.84
CA ASN A 160 -10.93 -15.79 2.98
C ASN A 160 -10.05 -14.56 2.69
N THR A 161 -10.48 -13.39 3.16
CA THR A 161 -9.75 -12.11 3.07
C THR A 161 -8.68 -11.93 4.16
N SER A 162 -8.04 -13.03 4.59
CA SER A 162 -7.05 -12.99 5.66
C SER A 162 -5.83 -12.16 5.28
N CYS A 163 -5.38 -12.17 4.01
CA CYS A 163 -4.22 -11.38 3.61
C CYS A 163 -4.54 -9.89 3.78
N PHE A 164 -5.70 -9.44 3.31
CA PHE A 164 -6.20 -8.08 3.51
C PHE A 164 -6.26 -7.70 4.99
N ARG A 165 -6.96 -8.50 5.82
CA ARG A 165 -7.15 -8.17 7.24
C ARG A 165 -5.82 -8.08 7.98
N GLN A 166 -4.94 -9.04 7.76
CA GLN A 166 -3.63 -9.09 8.42
C GLN A 166 -2.67 -8.01 7.90
N SER A 167 -2.74 -7.67 6.62
CA SER A 167 -1.95 -6.57 6.06
C SER A 167 -2.39 -5.22 6.64
N MET A 168 -3.70 -4.98 6.76
CA MET A 168 -4.23 -3.77 7.39
C MET A 168 -3.80 -3.68 8.87
N ALA A 169 -3.90 -4.77 9.61
CA ALA A 169 -3.46 -4.83 11.02
C ALA A 169 -1.96 -4.53 11.14
N ALA A 170 -1.12 -5.23 10.38
CA ALA A 170 0.33 -5.03 10.40
C ALA A 170 0.73 -3.58 10.04
N LEU A 171 0.10 -2.99 9.03
CA LEU A 171 0.39 -1.61 8.62
C LEU A 171 -0.03 -0.59 9.68
N LEU A 172 -1.16 -0.81 10.37
CA LEU A 172 -1.61 0.07 11.45
C LEU A 172 -0.71 -0.05 12.68
N GLU A 173 -0.35 -1.28 13.07
CA GLU A 173 0.60 -1.55 14.16
C GLU A 173 1.99 -0.96 13.87
N LEU A 174 2.42 -1.02 12.60
CA LEU A 174 3.69 -0.43 12.19
C LEU A 174 3.63 1.10 12.16
N ALA A 175 2.51 1.70 11.80
CA ALA A 175 2.38 3.16 11.70
C ALA A 175 2.20 3.84 13.08
N ASP A 176 1.75 3.10 14.09
CA ASP A 176 1.62 3.53 15.49
C ASP A 176 2.93 4.16 16.02
N VAL A 177 2.82 5.20 16.85
CA VAL A 177 3.95 5.90 17.46
C VAL A 177 4.70 5.04 18.48
N THR A 178 4.04 4.04 19.06
CA THR A 178 4.60 3.12 20.06
C THR A 178 5.52 2.04 19.48
N ASP A 179 5.70 2.00 18.16
CA ASP A 179 6.54 1.03 17.42
C ASP A 179 6.21 -0.43 17.77
N ASN A 180 4.95 -0.84 17.60
CA ASN A 180 4.49 -2.20 17.93
C ASN A 180 4.91 -3.24 16.87
N ARG A 181 6.21 -3.37 16.62
CA ARG A 181 6.79 -4.36 15.68
C ARG A 181 6.47 -5.80 16.07
N ALA A 182 6.29 -6.08 17.35
CA ALA A 182 5.88 -7.41 17.81
C ALA A 182 4.47 -7.76 17.32
N GLY A 183 3.53 -6.82 17.41
CA GLY A 183 2.22 -6.91 16.78
C GLY A 183 2.33 -7.10 15.28
N ALA A 184 3.04 -6.17 14.61
CA ALA A 184 3.20 -6.22 13.16
C ALA A 184 3.77 -7.56 12.69
N ARG A 185 4.75 -8.12 13.40
CA ARG A 185 5.33 -9.44 13.10
C ARG A 185 4.31 -10.58 13.21
N ARG A 186 3.44 -10.57 14.24
CA ARG A 186 2.37 -11.57 14.37
C ARG A 186 1.39 -11.48 13.20
N SER A 187 0.96 -10.27 12.89
CA SER A 187 0.07 -9.99 11.76
C SER A 187 0.70 -10.44 10.43
N ILE A 188 1.98 -10.13 10.19
CA ILE A 188 2.72 -10.53 8.97
C ILE A 188 2.87 -12.05 8.87
N ASN A 189 3.22 -12.73 9.96
CA ASN A 189 3.30 -14.19 9.96
C ASN A 189 1.95 -14.85 9.66
N ALA A 190 0.85 -14.22 10.07
CA ALA A 190 -0.49 -14.71 9.79
C ALA A 190 -0.94 -14.50 8.33
N ILE A 191 -0.24 -13.68 7.52
CA ILE A 191 -0.53 -13.50 6.08
C ILE A 191 -0.38 -14.83 5.31
N SER A 192 0.65 -15.61 5.62
CA SER A 192 0.92 -16.90 4.97
C SER A 192 0.05 -18.06 5.51
N GLY A 193 -0.86 -17.81 6.45
CA GLY A 193 -1.75 -18.84 6.99
C GLY A 193 -1.10 -19.85 7.95
N THR A 194 0.19 -19.70 8.25
CA THR A 194 0.91 -20.49 9.26
C THR A 194 0.62 -19.94 10.65
N ALA A 195 -0.61 -20.13 11.11
CA ALA A 195 -0.95 -20.00 12.52
C ALA A 195 -0.73 -21.37 13.18
N THR A 196 0.51 -21.68 13.53
CA THR A 196 0.82 -22.71 14.53
C THR A 196 1.72 -22.10 15.58
N GLU A 197 1.30 -22.35 16.81
CA GLU A 197 1.78 -21.86 18.09
C GLU A 197 3.29 -22.05 18.29
N ASP A 198 3.81 -21.37 19.31
CA ASP A 198 5.15 -21.52 19.85
C ASP A 198 5.62 -22.99 19.89
N SER A 199 6.41 -23.39 18.91
CA SER A 199 7.22 -24.61 18.98
C SER A 199 8.68 -24.23 18.84
N VAL A 200 9.31 -24.01 20.00
CA VAL A 200 10.73 -24.27 20.18
C VAL A 200 10.96 -25.75 19.82
N GLY A 201 11.58 -26.02 18.66
CA GLY A 201 12.07 -27.36 18.35
C GLY A 201 11.97 -27.78 16.88
N ASN A 202 13.15 -27.97 16.28
CA ASN A 202 13.46 -28.68 15.04
C ASN A 202 13.01 -28.09 13.70
N SER A 203 13.98 -27.49 13.04
CA SER A 203 14.11 -27.33 11.60
C SER A 203 13.89 -28.67 10.88
N THR A 204 12.66 -28.97 10.49
CA THR A 204 12.43 -29.89 9.37
C THR A 204 12.92 -29.18 8.13
N ALA A 205 13.96 -29.73 7.51
CA ALA A 205 14.57 -29.19 6.31
C ALA A 205 13.50 -28.90 5.24
N SER A 206 13.43 -27.65 4.79
CA SER A 206 12.65 -27.25 3.61
C SER A 206 13.12 -28.08 2.42
N ASP A 207 12.21 -28.80 1.77
CA ASP A 207 12.51 -29.57 0.57
C ASP A 207 13.12 -28.64 -0.50
N PRO A 208 14.38 -28.83 -0.90
CA PRO A 208 15.05 -27.97 -1.88
C PRO A 208 14.36 -27.94 -3.26
N SER A 209 13.45 -28.88 -3.53
CA SER A 209 12.71 -28.97 -4.78
C SER A 209 11.47 -28.05 -4.85
N ASN A 210 11.07 -27.41 -3.75
CA ASN A 210 9.95 -26.46 -3.76
C ASN A 210 10.41 -25.06 -4.23
N ILE A 211 10.50 -24.90 -5.55
CA ILE A 211 10.95 -23.66 -6.21
C ILE A 211 10.12 -22.44 -5.75
N ALA A 212 8.81 -22.61 -5.49
CA ALA A 212 7.93 -21.52 -5.09
C ALA A 212 8.17 -20.99 -3.65
N GLU A 213 8.62 -21.84 -2.72
CA GLU A 213 8.93 -21.42 -1.34
C GLU A 213 10.30 -20.73 -1.24
N ASN A 214 11.22 -21.06 -2.14
CA ASN A 214 12.55 -20.46 -2.19
C ASN A 214 12.64 -19.26 -3.15
N PHE A 215 11.63 -19.06 -4.01
CA PHE A 215 11.62 -17.94 -4.94
C PHE A 215 11.28 -16.63 -4.24
N LYS A 216 12.23 -15.69 -4.28
CA LYS A 216 12.01 -14.32 -3.83
C LYS A 216 11.50 -13.48 -4.98
N ILE A 217 10.36 -12.83 -4.79
CA ILE A 217 9.80 -11.95 -5.82
C ILE A 217 10.68 -10.71 -6.02
N LEU A 218 11.33 -10.24 -4.96
CA LEU A 218 12.28 -9.12 -5.03
C LEU A 218 13.70 -9.65 -4.82
N TYR A 219 14.59 -9.37 -5.78
CA TYR A 219 16.00 -9.70 -5.60
C TYR A 219 16.63 -8.68 -4.65
N VAL A 220 16.91 -9.15 -3.45
CA VAL A 220 17.48 -8.36 -2.37
C VAL A 220 19.00 -8.56 -2.38
N SER A 221 19.76 -7.53 -2.72
CA SER A 221 21.23 -7.57 -2.58
C SER A 221 21.59 -7.72 -1.11
N THR A 222 22.25 -8.82 -0.74
CA THR A 222 22.66 -9.15 0.64
C THR A 222 23.75 -8.22 1.20
N GLU A 223 24.09 -7.14 0.51
CA GLU A 223 25.23 -6.28 0.82
C GLU A 223 24.91 -5.13 1.79
N SER A 224 23.65 -4.87 2.14
CA SER A 224 23.32 -3.85 3.15
C SER A 224 22.97 -4.46 4.50
N SER A 225 23.89 -4.36 5.46
CA SER A 225 23.71 -4.72 6.88
C SER A 225 22.86 -3.71 7.67
N ASP A 226 22.43 -2.61 7.05
CA ASP A 226 21.69 -1.57 7.76
C ASP A 226 20.23 -2.00 7.91
N CYS A 227 19.79 -2.20 9.16
CA CYS A 227 18.39 -2.35 9.48
C CYS A 227 17.62 -1.09 9.06
N VAL A 228 16.41 -1.24 8.53
CA VAL A 228 15.54 -0.09 8.26
C VAL A 228 15.23 0.63 9.59
N ASP A 229 15.51 1.93 9.61
CA ASP A 229 15.17 2.81 10.74
C ASP A 229 13.66 2.71 11.02
N THR A 230 13.28 2.59 12.29
CA THR A 230 11.88 2.64 12.75
C THR A 230 11.12 3.80 12.11
N VAL A 231 11.76 4.95 11.98
CA VAL A 231 11.14 6.11 11.33
C VAL A 231 10.81 5.84 9.85
N GLU A 232 11.69 5.16 9.12
CA GLU A 232 11.47 4.85 7.70
C GLU A 232 10.36 3.81 7.50
N ALA A 233 10.34 2.73 8.30
CA ALA A 233 9.28 1.73 8.27
C ALA A 233 7.89 2.36 8.54
N ARG A 234 7.82 3.26 9.53
CA ARG A 234 6.61 4.03 9.86
C ARG A 234 6.15 4.90 8.69
N ILE A 235 7.08 5.61 8.05
CA ILE A 235 6.77 6.43 6.87
C ILE A 235 6.22 5.58 5.72
N HIS A 236 6.81 4.40 5.47
CA HIS A 236 6.29 3.47 4.47
C HIS A 236 4.87 3.02 4.81
N ALA A 237 4.62 2.61 6.05
CA ALA A 237 3.30 2.20 6.51
C ALA A 237 2.24 3.29 6.32
N LEU A 238 2.53 4.53 6.74
CA LEU A 238 1.64 5.68 6.58
C LEU A 238 1.30 5.94 5.10
N ASN A 239 2.29 5.85 4.21
CA ASN A 239 2.08 6.08 2.78
C ASN A 239 1.32 4.95 2.09
N ILE A 240 1.53 3.69 2.51
CA ILE A 240 0.76 2.54 2.03
C ILE A 240 -0.68 2.65 2.51
N LEU A 241 -0.91 2.88 3.81
CA LEU A 241 -2.25 3.11 4.37
C LEU A 241 -2.97 4.24 3.64
N ARG A 242 -2.28 5.36 3.37
CA ARG A 242 -2.85 6.46 2.59
C ARG A 242 -3.36 6.00 1.23
N SER A 243 -2.56 5.19 0.53
CA SER A 243 -2.93 4.65 -0.77
C SER A 243 -4.15 3.74 -0.66
N LEU A 244 -4.19 2.85 0.34
CA LEU A 244 -5.30 1.94 0.58
C LEU A 244 -6.60 2.69 0.91
N PHE A 245 -6.56 3.64 1.85
CA PHE A 245 -7.72 4.46 2.20
C PHE A 245 -8.19 5.37 1.06
N ARG A 246 -7.35 5.68 0.07
CA ARG A 246 -7.73 6.43 -1.13
C ARG A 246 -8.26 5.56 -2.26
N HIS A 247 -8.00 4.26 -2.24
CA HIS A 247 -8.36 3.37 -3.34
C HIS A 247 -9.88 3.17 -3.44
N SER A 248 -10.48 3.49 -4.59
CA SER A 248 -11.94 3.47 -4.77
C SER A 248 -12.55 2.09 -4.49
N VAL A 249 -11.94 1.03 -5.04
CA VAL A 249 -12.42 -0.36 -4.92
C VAL A 249 -12.35 -0.88 -3.49
N LEU A 250 -11.44 -0.39 -2.66
CA LEU A 250 -11.25 -0.89 -1.29
C LEU A 250 -12.21 -0.25 -0.27
N GLY A 251 -13.12 0.61 -0.72
CA GLY A 251 -13.86 1.52 0.17
C GLY A 251 -14.63 0.87 1.30
N GLU A 252 -15.37 -0.18 1.00
CA GLU A 252 -16.13 -0.93 2.02
C GLU A 252 -15.17 -1.71 2.92
N SER A 253 -14.18 -2.38 2.32
CA SER A 253 -13.21 -3.23 3.03
C SER A 253 -12.34 -2.46 4.02
N VAL A 254 -11.99 -1.19 3.74
CA VAL A 254 -11.19 -0.35 4.65
C VAL A 254 -12.02 0.32 5.75
N THR A 255 -13.36 0.31 5.64
CA THR A 255 -14.24 1.03 6.59
C THR A 255 -14.00 0.65 8.05
N PRO A 256 -13.83 -0.64 8.42
CA PRO A 256 -13.54 -1.03 9.80
C PRO A 256 -12.24 -0.46 10.38
N TYR A 257 -11.32 -0.04 9.51
CA TYR A 257 -9.98 0.44 9.87
C TYR A 257 -9.86 1.97 9.89
N ILE A 258 -10.91 2.70 9.47
CA ILE A 258 -10.88 4.16 9.36
C ILE A 258 -10.56 4.82 10.70
N ALA A 259 -11.20 4.38 11.79
CA ALA A 259 -10.98 4.97 13.11
C ALA A 259 -9.52 4.84 13.56
N GLN A 260 -8.95 3.63 13.48
CA GLN A 260 -7.53 3.40 13.78
C GLN A 260 -6.61 4.20 12.85
N GLY A 261 -6.95 4.29 11.56
CA GLY A 261 -6.21 5.12 10.61
C GLY A 261 -6.18 6.59 11.01
N VAL A 262 -7.30 7.15 11.50
CA VAL A 262 -7.38 8.54 11.98
C VAL A 262 -6.52 8.74 13.23
N ILE A 263 -6.58 7.83 14.20
CA ILE A 263 -5.77 7.86 15.41
C ILE A 263 -4.29 7.91 15.05
N VAL A 264 -3.82 6.94 14.27
CA VAL A 264 -2.42 6.85 13.83
C VAL A 264 -2.00 8.07 13.03
N ALA A 265 -2.88 8.61 12.17
CA ALA A 265 -2.58 9.82 11.42
C ALA A 265 -2.39 11.02 12.37
N ILE A 266 -3.28 11.25 13.33
CA ILE A 266 -3.19 12.36 14.30
C ILE A 266 -1.94 12.22 15.16
N GLN A 267 -1.67 11.03 15.69
CA GLN A 267 -0.44 10.74 16.45
C GLN A 267 0.82 11.01 15.60
N GLY A 268 0.78 10.71 14.30
CA GLY A 268 1.86 11.00 13.36
C GLY A 268 2.19 12.49 13.18
N PHE A 269 1.27 13.42 13.47
CA PHE A 269 1.58 14.86 13.50
C PHE A 269 2.57 15.20 14.62
N LYS A 270 2.60 14.41 15.70
CA LYS A 270 3.58 14.51 16.80
C LYS A 270 4.95 13.88 16.43
N GLY A 271 5.13 13.45 15.18
CA GLY A 271 6.36 12.81 14.70
C GLY A 271 7.62 13.67 14.86
N LYS A 272 8.75 13.01 15.15
CA LYS A 272 10.05 13.66 15.42
C LYS A 272 10.65 14.26 14.16
N THR A 273 10.42 13.61 13.01
CA THR A 273 10.96 14.06 11.73
C THR A 273 9.90 14.78 10.88
N TRP A 274 10.35 15.67 10.01
CA TRP A 274 9.46 16.31 9.03
C TRP A 274 8.80 15.28 8.09
N ALA A 275 9.52 14.24 7.70
CA ALA A 275 9.03 13.22 6.77
C ALA A 275 7.88 12.39 7.36
N GLU A 276 7.94 12.04 8.65
CA GLU A 276 6.82 11.40 9.37
C GLU A 276 5.59 12.31 9.38
N ARG A 277 5.76 13.57 9.83
CA ARG A 277 4.66 14.54 9.92
C ARG A 277 4.00 14.79 8.57
N ASN A 278 4.79 14.87 7.51
CA ASN A 278 4.28 15.00 6.15
C ASN A 278 3.49 13.76 5.71
N SER A 279 4.00 12.56 5.98
CA SER A 279 3.31 11.31 5.64
C SER A 279 2.00 11.14 6.41
N ALA A 280 1.99 11.53 7.68
CA ALA A 280 0.80 11.57 8.52
C ALA A 280 -0.25 12.58 8.01
N THR A 281 0.20 13.76 7.59
CA THR A 281 -0.68 14.79 6.97
C THR A 281 -1.33 14.26 5.69
N LEU A 282 -0.56 13.57 4.85
CA LEU A 282 -1.05 12.98 3.62
C LEU A 282 -2.06 11.84 3.89
N LEU A 283 -1.81 11.00 4.90
CA LEU A 283 -2.74 9.97 5.36
C LEU A 283 -4.04 10.60 5.89
N PHE A 284 -3.94 11.59 6.77
CA PHE A 284 -5.07 12.30 7.35
C PHE A 284 -5.96 12.92 6.27
N SER A 285 -5.37 13.57 5.27
CA SER A 285 -6.10 14.14 4.13
C SER A 285 -6.89 13.09 3.34
N ALA A 286 -6.30 11.91 3.12
CA ALA A 286 -6.99 10.79 2.46
C ALA A 286 -8.17 10.26 3.29
N LEU A 287 -8.01 10.15 4.62
CA LEU A 287 -9.06 9.72 5.54
C LEU A 287 -10.20 10.74 5.64
N VAL A 288 -9.90 12.03 5.77
CA VAL A 288 -10.93 13.09 5.76
C VAL A 288 -11.73 13.06 4.46
N THR A 289 -11.05 12.89 3.32
CA THR A 289 -11.72 12.74 2.03
C THR A 289 -12.56 11.46 1.95
N ARG A 290 -12.12 10.37 2.58
CA ARG A 290 -12.89 9.11 2.65
C ARG A 290 -14.15 9.25 3.52
N ILE A 291 -14.04 9.94 4.66
CA ILE A 291 -15.13 10.10 5.62
C ILE A 291 -16.18 11.10 5.14
N PHE A 292 -15.74 12.26 4.64
CA PHE A 292 -16.60 13.40 4.30
C PHE A 292 -16.71 13.67 2.79
N GLY A 293 -16.08 12.83 1.96
CA GLY A 293 -16.00 13.06 0.52
C GLY A 293 -15.09 14.23 0.12
N VAL A 294 -15.00 14.47 -1.19
CA VAL A 294 -14.20 15.57 -1.75
C VAL A 294 -14.89 16.90 -1.51
N HIS A 295 -14.16 17.86 -0.97
CA HIS A 295 -14.60 19.24 -0.84
C HIS A 295 -14.55 19.92 -2.21
N ARG A 296 -15.71 20.30 -2.77
CA ARG A 296 -15.80 20.87 -4.14
C ARG A 296 -15.82 22.41 -4.17
N SER A 297 -16.04 23.08 -3.04
CA SER A 297 -15.92 24.55 -2.90
C SER A 297 -15.75 24.95 -1.43
N ARG A 298 -15.23 26.17 -1.18
CA ARG A 298 -14.93 26.71 0.16
C ARG A 298 -16.16 26.83 1.07
N GLU A 299 -17.36 26.82 0.49
CA GLU A 299 -18.62 27.13 1.17
C GLU A 299 -19.64 25.98 1.13
N GLU A 300 -19.46 24.96 0.26
CA GLU A 300 -20.41 23.86 0.15
C GLU A 300 -19.72 22.49 0.14
N LEU A 301 -19.69 21.85 1.31
CA LEU A 301 -19.74 20.39 1.34
C LEU A 301 -21.11 19.99 0.76
N SER A 302 -21.10 19.08 -0.22
CA SER A 302 -22.32 18.45 -0.75
C SER A 302 -23.24 18.11 0.41
N ILE A 303 -24.52 18.51 0.35
CA ILE A 303 -25.52 18.21 1.39
C ILE A 303 -25.53 16.70 1.72
N ARG A 304 -25.25 15.84 0.72
CA ARG A 304 -25.15 14.38 0.88
C ARG A 304 -23.98 13.91 1.74
N ASN A 305 -22.97 14.74 1.94
CA ASN A 305 -21.77 14.42 2.71
C ASN A 305 -21.78 15.07 4.11
N ARG A 306 -22.87 15.75 4.48
CA ARG A 306 -23.00 16.33 5.82
C ARG A 306 -23.14 15.20 6.83
N MET A 307 -22.35 15.28 7.89
CA MET A 307 -22.35 14.33 8.99
C MET A 307 -22.40 15.11 10.29
N THR A 308 -23.35 14.80 11.17
CA THR A 308 -23.38 15.38 12.53
C THR A 308 -22.39 14.66 13.43
N GLY A 309 -22.00 15.29 14.54
CA GLY A 309 -21.15 14.65 15.55
C GLY A 309 -21.74 13.31 16.02
N ARG A 310 -23.06 13.25 16.28
CA ARG A 310 -23.76 12.02 16.66
C ARG A 310 -23.56 10.87 15.67
N ILE A 311 -23.72 11.14 14.37
CA ILE A 311 -23.54 10.10 13.32
C ILE A 311 -22.07 9.71 13.18
N PHE A 312 -21.16 10.68 13.26
CA PHE A 312 -19.73 10.44 13.18
C PHE A 312 -19.24 9.52 14.30
N PHE A 313 -19.58 9.83 15.56
CA PHE A 313 -19.16 9.03 16.72
C PHE A 313 -19.92 7.71 16.83
N LEU A 314 -21.16 7.62 16.35
CA LEU A 314 -21.85 6.33 16.23
C LEU A 314 -21.12 5.40 15.23
N ARG A 315 -20.57 5.96 14.15
CA ARG A 315 -19.82 5.20 13.13
C ARG A 315 -18.39 4.89 13.56
N TYR A 316 -17.75 5.78 14.32
CA TYR A 316 -16.38 5.64 14.79
C TYR A 316 -16.28 5.88 16.31
N PRO A 317 -16.81 4.96 17.14
CA PRO A 317 -16.94 5.21 18.59
C PRO A 317 -15.61 5.49 19.30
N SER A 318 -14.54 4.79 18.90
CA SER A 318 -13.22 4.97 19.51
C SER A 318 -12.61 6.36 19.28
N LEU A 319 -13.11 7.12 18.31
CA LEU A 319 -12.64 8.50 18.08
C LEU A 319 -13.19 9.49 19.10
N TYR A 320 -14.26 9.17 19.82
CA TYR A 320 -14.81 10.09 20.81
C TYR A 320 -13.82 10.34 21.96
N GLU A 321 -13.46 9.27 22.67
CA GLU A 321 -12.52 9.36 23.79
C GLU A 321 -11.14 9.86 23.32
N PHE A 322 -10.63 9.33 22.21
CA PHE A 322 -9.32 9.75 21.68
C PHE A 322 -9.26 11.25 21.37
N LEU A 323 -10.26 11.81 20.67
CA LEU A 323 -10.25 13.24 20.35
C LEU A 323 -10.44 14.11 21.61
N LEU A 324 -11.20 13.63 22.59
CA LEU A 324 -11.37 14.31 23.87
C LEU A 324 -10.07 14.35 24.66
N GLU A 325 -9.32 13.25 24.70
CA GLU A 325 -7.99 13.19 25.34
C GLU A 325 -7.00 14.14 24.67
N GLU A 326 -6.92 14.14 23.33
CA GLU A 326 -6.04 15.06 22.58
C GLU A 326 -6.36 16.54 22.87
N LEU A 327 -7.65 16.90 23.03
CA LEU A 327 -8.05 18.25 23.41
C LEU A 327 -7.66 18.59 24.86
N LYS A 328 -7.86 17.67 25.80
CA LYS A 328 -7.46 17.85 27.21
C LYS A 328 -5.95 18.02 27.34
N GLU A 329 -5.16 17.18 26.67
CA GLU A 329 -3.70 17.30 26.63
C GLU A 329 -3.25 18.66 26.07
N ALA A 330 -3.90 19.12 24.99
CA ALA A 330 -3.58 20.41 24.40
C ALA A 330 -3.88 21.58 25.35
N ILE A 331 -5.02 21.55 26.05
CA ILE A 331 -5.39 22.57 27.05
C ILE A 331 -4.39 22.57 28.20
N ALA A 332 -4.09 21.42 28.79
CA ALA A 332 -3.14 21.30 29.89
C ALA A 332 -1.75 21.84 29.51
N SER A 333 -1.25 21.52 28.31
CA SER A 333 0.04 22.03 27.85
C SER A 333 0.04 23.54 27.62
N MET A 334 -1.09 24.13 27.18
CA MET A 334 -1.24 25.57 27.00
C MET A 334 -1.31 26.32 28.34
N GLU A 335 -1.90 25.72 29.38
CA GLU A 335 -1.93 26.27 30.74
C GLU A 335 -0.52 26.31 31.36
N GLU A 336 0.30 25.27 31.10
CA GLU A 336 1.70 25.23 31.54
C GLU A 336 2.61 26.18 30.74
N CYS A 337 2.44 26.23 29.42
CA CYS A 337 3.27 27.05 28.53
C CYS A 337 2.50 27.48 27.28
N TYR A 338 2.09 28.76 27.24
CA TYR A 338 1.28 29.32 26.15
C TYR A 338 1.97 29.28 24.77
N SER A 339 3.30 29.17 24.72
CA SER A 339 4.08 29.05 23.49
C SER A 339 4.33 27.61 23.05
N SER A 340 3.81 26.62 23.79
CA SER A 340 3.90 25.20 23.46
C SER A 340 3.13 24.90 22.16
N LEU A 341 3.85 24.50 21.12
CA LEU A 341 3.24 24.09 19.86
C LEU A 341 2.64 22.68 20.02
N GLN A 342 1.37 22.52 19.66
CA GLN A 342 0.65 21.24 19.69
C GLN A 342 0.30 20.77 18.27
N PRO A 343 1.20 20.07 17.55
CA PRO A 343 0.95 19.63 16.17
C PRO A 343 -0.29 18.76 16.00
N GLY A 344 -0.66 17.98 17.02
CA GLY A 344 -1.85 17.12 17.02
C GLY A 344 -3.18 17.88 17.14
N LEU A 345 -3.17 19.10 17.70
CA LEU A 345 -4.38 19.90 17.87
C LEU A 345 -4.98 20.33 16.51
N PHE A 346 -4.13 20.69 15.56
CA PHE A 346 -4.57 21.12 14.23
C PHE A 346 -5.45 20.09 13.50
N PRO A 347 -5.04 18.82 13.30
CA PRO A 347 -5.88 17.83 12.64
C PRO A 347 -7.15 17.50 13.44
N VAL A 348 -7.11 17.53 14.78
CA VAL A 348 -8.31 17.35 15.62
C VAL A 348 -9.34 18.45 15.33
N LEU A 349 -8.93 19.72 15.40
CA LEU A 349 -9.83 20.85 15.12
C LEU A 349 -10.32 20.84 13.68
N LEU A 350 -9.46 20.50 12.71
CA LEU A 350 -9.84 20.38 11.31
C LEU A 350 -10.89 19.28 11.10
N LEU A 351 -10.77 18.15 11.79
CA LEU A 351 -11.76 17.07 11.73
C LEU A 351 -13.11 17.52 12.31
N LEU A 352 -13.09 18.13 13.50
CA LEU A 352 -14.30 18.63 14.17
C LEU A 352 -14.99 19.75 13.38
N SER A 353 -14.21 20.60 12.70
CA SER A 353 -14.74 21.67 11.83
C SER A 353 -15.58 21.15 10.65
N ARG A 354 -15.47 19.86 10.31
CA ARG A 354 -16.26 19.21 9.25
C ARG A 354 -17.59 18.63 9.75
N LEU A 355 -17.79 18.58 11.06
CA LEU A 355 -19.00 18.08 11.67
C LEU A 355 -20.05 19.19 11.72
N TYR A 356 -21.29 18.82 11.41
CA TYR A 356 -22.42 19.74 11.50
C TYR A 356 -23.06 19.65 12.89
N PRO A 357 -23.44 20.80 13.49
CA PRO A 357 -24.24 20.78 14.71
C PRO A 357 -25.57 20.08 14.43
N SER A 358 -26.04 19.30 15.40
CA SER A 358 -27.34 18.64 15.30
C SER A 358 -28.43 19.65 15.65
N SER A 359 -29.49 19.73 14.85
CA SER A 359 -30.67 20.55 15.21
C SER A 359 -31.43 20.03 16.45
N LEU A 360 -31.03 18.86 16.98
CA LEU A 360 -31.63 18.19 18.14
C LEU A 360 -30.71 18.18 19.39
N GLU A 361 -29.59 18.90 19.39
CA GLU A 361 -28.62 18.91 20.51
C GLU A 361 -29.17 19.53 21.81
N GLY A 362 -30.40 20.07 21.80
CA GLY A 362 -31.09 20.55 23.01
C GLY A 362 -32.02 19.55 23.70
N THR A 363 -32.29 18.37 23.13
CA THR A 363 -33.34 17.46 23.67
C THR A 363 -32.86 16.10 24.19
N ASP A 364 -31.62 15.68 23.90
CA ASP A 364 -31.09 14.36 24.32
C ASP A 364 -29.76 14.46 25.09
N SER A 365 -29.70 15.28 26.13
CA SER A 365 -28.62 15.24 27.14
C SER A 365 -28.76 14.03 28.08
N ASN A 366 -29.04 12.83 27.54
CA ASN A 366 -29.24 11.59 28.32
C ASN A 366 -28.11 10.57 28.09
N LEU A 367 -26.90 11.04 27.79
CA LEU A 367 -25.69 10.21 27.88
C LEU A 367 -24.96 10.38 29.23
N GLN A 368 -25.60 11.00 30.23
CA GLN A 368 -25.13 10.99 31.60
C GLN A 368 -25.93 10.01 32.45
N ASP A 369 -25.17 9.15 33.11
CA ASP A 369 -25.47 8.55 34.41
C ASP A 369 -26.44 7.36 34.44
N ARG A 370 -25.90 6.17 34.21
CA ARG A 370 -26.46 4.94 34.76
C ARG A 370 -25.40 4.27 35.62
N GLY A 371 -25.49 4.49 36.94
CA GLY A 371 -25.21 3.41 37.86
C GLY A 371 -24.63 3.70 39.23
N GLU A 372 -25.05 4.74 39.97
CA GLU A 372 -24.94 4.71 41.43
C GLU A 372 -26.26 5.19 42.09
N MET A 373 -27.22 4.28 42.18
CA MET A 373 -28.26 4.37 43.21
C MET A 373 -27.72 3.70 44.48
N HIS A 374 -26.99 4.45 45.29
CA HIS A 374 -26.86 4.10 46.71
C HIS A 374 -28.09 4.58 47.45
N THR A 375 -28.91 3.61 47.83
CA THR A 375 -30.07 3.75 48.72
C THR A 375 -29.64 4.29 50.08
N ASN A 376 -30.31 5.35 50.52
CA ASN A 376 -30.35 5.80 51.91
C ASN A 376 -30.84 4.66 52.82
N LEU A 377 -30.06 4.36 53.86
CA LEU A 377 -30.52 4.08 55.22
C LEU A 377 -29.39 4.38 56.21
#